data_AF-A0AA36NH56-F1
#
_entry.id   AF-A0AA36NH56-F1
#
_cell.length_a   1.000
_cell.length_b   1.000
_cell.length_c   1.000
_cell.angle_alpha   90.00
_cell.angle_beta   90.00
_cell.angle_gamma   90.00
#
_symmetry.space_group_name_H-M   'P 1'
#
loop_
_entity.id
_entity.type
_entity.pdbx_description
1 polymer ?
#
loop_
_entity_poly.entity_id
_entity_poly.type
_entity_poly.pdbx_seq_one_letter_code
_entity_poly.pdbx_strand_id
1 'polypeptide(L)'
;MIGPGFAGRPGWVLPQATAGGGASVAEEHRRAAEWTARLAAENARRAGAARKARALHAATEAPPEVASKADAEKAPEVRKPPQKSSVYLHGPVGTGKTMLMNLFYEASREAGCRTLRRHFYEFMMGLHRQIHQIQEERPVEVAANALADDIDVLCFDEFQVADIQDAAILPRLFEVLFLRGVTVVMTTNTAPQLLYTGGLNRHVHLPAFIRLLAEHCTVLGLGAKSVDYRRKAEAAELASGAARDAFLVGDKGLEQFAARWREMLEEVGLPEAEVVLKLPMGRQLSIPKAAGPACSISFQELCEGHRGEARAS
;
A
#
# COMPACT_ATOMS: atom_id res chain seq x y z
N MET A 1 22.63 21.88 25.65
CA MET A 1 23.76 22.04 24.70
C MET A 1 23.93 20.76 23.91
N ILE A 2 23.33 20.68 22.72
CA ILE A 2 23.67 19.71 21.66
C ILE A 2 23.63 20.54 20.37
N GLY A 3 24.74 20.57 19.64
CA GLY A 3 25.18 21.68 18.80
C GLY A 3 24.53 21.84 17.42
N PRO A 4 24.86 22.93 16.70
CA PRO A 4 24.33 23.24 15.39
C PRO A 4 25.17 22.62 14.27
N GLY A 5 24.55 22.34 13.13
CA GLY A 5 25.25 22.26 11.85
C GLY A 5 25.03 20.96 11.07
N PHE A 6 24.03 20.95 10.20
CA PHE A 6 24.08 20.18 8.95
C PHE A 6 23.50 21.03 7.82
N ALA A 7 24.24 22.09 7.48
CA ALA A 7 24.09 22.81 6.23
C ALA A 7 25.02 22.18 5.17
N GLY A 8 24.46 21.89 4.00
CA GLY A 8 25.22 21.82 2.74
C GLY A 8 25.94 20.51 2.42
N ARG A 9 25.27 19.62 1.67
CA ARG A 9 25.91 18.87 0.57
C ARG A 9 24.94 18.73 -0.62
N PRO A 10 25.26 19.26 -1.81
CA PRO A 10 24.49 19.05 -3.02
C PRO A 10 24.85 17.71 -3.67
N GLY A 11 23.87 17.06 -4.30
CA GLY A 11 24.09 15.94 -5.22
C GLY A 11 24.20 14.56 -4.58
N TRP A 12 23.07 14.00 -4.15
CA TRP A 12 22.95 12.56 -3.89
C TRP A 12 21.95 11.94 -4.85
N VAL A 13 22.48 11.44 -5.98
CA VAL A 13 21.79 10.47 -6.81
C VAL A 13 21.93 9.13 -6.07
N LEU A 14 20.81 8.53 -5.63
CA LEU A 14 20.82 7.13 -5.22
C LEU A 14 21.54 6.34 -6.32
N PRO A 15 22.50 5.45 -6.00
CA PRO A 15 23.11 4.63 -7.04
C PRO A 15 21.97 4.01 -7.83
N GLN A 16 21.84 4.39 -9.10
CA GLN A 16 20.98 3.67 -10.00
C GLN A 16 21.38 2.22 -9.84
N ALA A 17 20.40 1.35 -9.56
CA ALA A 17 20.61 -0.07 -9.60
C ALA A 17 21.47 -0.32 -10.83
N THR A 18 22.71 -0.76 -10.60
CA THR A 18 23.66 -0.98 -11.68
C THR A 18 22.91 -1.79 -12.71
N ALA A 19 22.92 -1.32 -13.95
CA ALA A 19 22.43 -2.05 -15.11
C ALA A 19 23.33 -3.28 -15.30
N GLY A 20 23.23 -4.22 -14.36
CA GLY A 20 23.90 -5.51 -14.36
C GLY A 20 22.94 -6.50 -14.96
N GLY A 21 23.36 -7.09 -16.09
CA GLY A 21 22.86 -8.33 -16.68
C GLY A 21 21.35 -8.55 -16.58
N GLY A 22 20.62 -8.23 -17.65
CA GLY A 22 19.17 -8.33 -17.70
C GLY A 22 18.63 -9.69 -17.26
N ALA A 23 18.25 -9.77 -15.99
CA ALA A 23 17.55 -10.89 -15.41
C ALA A 23 16.27 -11.16 -16.21
N SER A 24 15.94 -12.44 -16.40
CA SER A 24 14.65 -12.79 -17.00
C SER A 24 13.51 -12.40 -16.05
N VAL A 25 12.32 -12.15 -16.59
CA VAL A 25 11.12 -11.88 -15.76
C VAL A 25 10.90 -12.96 -14.71
N ALA A 26 11.18 -14.23 -15.05
CA ALA A 26 11.08 -15.35 -14.13
C ALA A 26 12.09 -15.27 -12.98
N GLU A 27 13.28 -14.72 -13.22
CA GLU A 27 14.30 -14.51 -12.21
C GLU A 27 13.95 -13.32 -11.29
N GLU A 28 13.37 -12.24 -11.82
CA GLU A 28 12.84 -11.14 -11.02
C GLU A 28 11.76 -11.62 -10.05
N HIS A 29 10.80 -12.43 -10.55
CA HIS A 29 9.73 -12.99 -9.73
C HIS A 29 10.25 -13.99 -8.71
N ARG A 30 11.23 -14.84 -9.09
CA ARG A 30 11.86 -15.78 -8.17
C ARG A 30 12.59 -15.06 -7.05
N ARG A 31 13.39 -14.04 -7.36
CA ARG A 31 14.08 -13.21 -6.36
C ARG A 31 13.08 -12.53 -5.43
N ALA A 32 11.99 -11.98 -5.98
CA ALA A 32 10.95 -11.37 -5.18
C ALA A 32 10.29 -12.39 -4.26
N ALA A 33 9.91 -13.58 -4.76
CA ALA A 33 9.28 -14.64 -3.98
C ALA A 33 10.20 -15.23 -2.89
N GLU A 34 11.45 -15.58 -3.22
CA GLU A 34 12.44 -16.11 -2.27
C GLU A 34 12.72 -15.11 -1.15
N TRP A 35 12.88 -13.84 -1.50
CA TRP A 35 13.12 -12.80 -0.52
C TRP A 35 11.90 -12.56 0.36
N THR A 36 10.71 -12.56 -0.24
CA THR A 36 9.41 -12.44 0.46
C THR A 36 9.23 -13.56 1.48
N ALA A 37 9.51 -14.80 1.10
CA ALA A 37 9.47 -15.95 2.01
C ALA A 37 10.50 -15.83 3.13
N ARG A 38 11.73 -15.40 2.81
CA ARG A 38 12.77 -15.16 3.82
C ARG A 38 12.33 -14.12 4.84
N LEU A 39 11.74 -13.02 4.38
CA LEU A 39 11.28 -11.95 5.26
C LEU A 39 10.11 -12.39 6.13
N ALA A 40 9.13 -13.12 5.57
CA ALA A 40 8.04 -13.69 6.34
C ALA A 40 8.57 -14.60 7.47
N ALA A 41 9.54 -15.48 7.17
CA ALA A 41 10.17 -16.35 8.16
C ALA A 41 11.01 -15.60 9.21
N GLU A 42 11.63 -14.49 8.84
CA GLU A 42 12.36 -13.63 9.79
C GLU A 42 11.39 -12.90 10.73
N ASN A 43 10.28 -12.39 10.18
CA ASN A 43 9.24 -11.72 10.95
C ASN A 43 8.54 -12.68 11.90
N ALA A 44 8.26 -13.91 11.48
CA ALA A 44 7.73 -14.95 12.35
C ALA A 44 8.60 -15.20 13.58
N ARG A 45 9.92 -15.28 13.37
CA ARG A 45 10.90 -15.45 14.45
C ARG A 45 10.90 -14.25 15.39
N ARG A 46 10.85 -13.03 14.86
CA ARG A 46 10.78 -11.79 15.65
C ARG A 46 9.47 -11.68 16.44
N ALA A 47 8.34 -11.97 15.81
CA ALA A 47 7.02 -11.97 16.44
C ALA A 47 6.95 -13.02 17.56
N GLY A 48 7.50 -14.22 17.34
CA GLY A 48 7.64 -15.25 18.37
C GLY A 48 8.49 -14.80 19.56
N ALA A 49 9.64 -14.17 19.31
CA ALA A 49 10.50 -13.62 20.36
C ALA A 49 9.82 -12.47 21.12
N ALA A 50 9.12 -11.58 20.43
CA ALA A 50 8.37 -10.47 21.02
C ALA A 50 7.21 -10.97 21.90
N ARG A 51 6.45 -11.97 21.44
CA ARG A 51 5.42 -12.65 22.25
C ARG A 51 6.00 -13.26 23.52
N LYS A 52 7.14 -13.96 23.41
CA LYS A 52 7.80 -14.56 24.56
C LYS A 52 8.28 -13.51 25.57
N ALA A 53 8.83 -12.40 25.09
CA ALA A 53 9.25 -11.28 25.94
C ALA A 53 8.06 -10.58 26.63
N ARG A 54 6.95 -10.34 25.91
CA ARG A 54 5.72 -9.77 26.47
C ARG A 54 5.07 -10.71 27.48
N ALA A 55 5.00 -12.01 27.18
CA ALA A 55 4.50 -13.01 28.11
C ALA A 55 5.37 -13.11 29.37
N LEU A 56 6.69 -12.99 29.25
CA LEU A 56 7.60 -12.96 30.39
C LEU A 56 7.37 -11.69 31.23
N HIS A 57 7.25 -10.52 30.60
CA HIS A 57 6.93 -9.27 31.29
C HIS A 57 5.58 -9.33 32.02
N ALA A 58 4.53 -9.80 31.34
CA ALA A 58 3.20 -9.97 31.95
C ALA A 58 3.20 -11.02 33.08
N ALA A 59 4.02 -12.06 33.01
CA ALA A 59 4.18 -13.04 34.08
C ALA A 59 4.97 -12.50 35.28
N THR A 60 5.71 -11.39 35.12
CA THR A 60 6.45 -10.75 36.21
C THR A 60 5.61 -9.69 36.94
N GLU A 61 4.46 -9.30 36.39
CA GLU A 61 3.50 -8.40 37.04
C GLU A 61 2.57 -9.16 38.00
N ALA A 62 3.13 -9.61 39.13
CA ALA A 62 2.36 -9.84 40.34
C ALA A 62 2.08 -8.48 41.03
N PRO A 63 0.93 -8.28 41.72
CA PRO A 63 0.55 -6.96 42.22
C PRO A 63 1.58 -6.45 43.26
N PRO A 64 2.10 -5.22 43.13
CA PRO A 64 3.10 -4.73 44.07
C PRO A 64 2.42 -4.25 45.36
N GLU A 65 2.68 -4.94 46.47
CA GLU A 65 2.67 -4.31 47.78
C GLU A 65 3.82 -3.28 47.83
N VAL A 66 3.43 -2.00 47.90
CA VAL A 66 4.19 -0.83 48.37
C VAL A 66 5.70 -0.82 48.03
N ALA A 67 6.04 -0.28 46.86
CA ALA A 67 7.41 0.11 46.54
C ALA A 67 7.49 1.59 46.07
N SER A 68 8.56 2.25 46.49
CA SER A 68 8.81 3.69 46.51
C SER A 68 8.95 4.37 45.13
N LYS A 69 8.77 5.71 45.12
CA LYS A 69 8.82 6.66 43.98
C LYS A 69 10.17 6.75 43.21
N ALA A 70 10.77 5.65 42.78
CA ALA A 70 12.02 5.69 42.00
C ALA A 70 11.95 5.03 40.60
N ASP A 71 10.85 4.37 40.22
CA ASP A 71 10.82 3.53 39.01
C ASP A 71 10.00 4.07 37.82
N ALA A 72 9.81 5.39 37.75
CA ALA A 72 9.04 6.02 36.67
C ALA A 72 9.94 6.64 35.57
N GLU A 73 10.70 5.81 34.85
CA GLU A 73 11.16 6.11 33.48
C GLU A 73 11.86 4.89 32.87
N LYS A 74 11.10 3.96 32.28
CA LYS A 74 11.66 3.03 31.29
C LYS A 74 11.05 3.34 29.93
N ALA A 75 11.79 4.13 29.16
CA ALA A 75 11.52 4.39 27.75
C ALA A 75 11.34 3.06 27.00
N PRO A 76 10.40 2.96 26.02
CA PRO A 76 10.22 1.75 25.24
C PRO A 76 11.54 1.39 24.57
N GLU A 77 11.99 0.15 24.80
CA GLU A 77 13.25 -0.38 24.29
C GLU A 77 13.30 -0.22 22.76
N VAL A 78 14.11 0.73 22.28
CA VAL A 78 14.27 1.05 20.85
C VAL A 78 14.96 -0.14 20.17
N ARG A 79 14.16 -1.06 19.66
CA ARG A 79 14.64 -2.18 18.83
C ARG A 79 15.02 -1.63 17.47
N LYS A 80 16.31 -1.34 17.24
CA LYS A 80 16.81 -1.02 15.90
C LYS A 80 16.40 -2.15 14.95
N PRO A 81 15.51 -1.90 13.96
CA PRO A 81 15.27 -2.90 12.93
C PRO A 81 16.60 -3.16 12.20
N PRO A 82 16.90 -4.40 11.80
CA PRO A 82 17.97 -4.59 10.84
C PRO A 82 17.63 -3.84 9.55
N GLN A 83 18.67 -3.27 8.94
CA GLN A 83 18.58 -2.55 7.68
C GLN A 83 17.85 -3.42 6.64
N LYS A 84 16.97 -2.79 5.84
CA LYS A 84 16.23 -3.44 4.73
C LYS A 84 15.28 -4.57 5.14
N SER A 85 14.56 -4.41 6.25
CA SER A 85 13.50 -5.35 6.69
C SER A 85 12.13 -5.12 6.03
N SER A 86 12.00 -4.15 5.13
CA SER A 86 10.76 -3.81 4.43
C SER A 86 10.91 -3.96 2.91
N VAL A 87 9.82 -3.92 2.15
CA VAL A 87 9.82 -4.09 0.68
C VAL A 87 9.01 -3.01 -0.01
N TYR A 88 9.58 -2.53 -1.10
CA TYR A 88 8.90 -1.69 -2.07
C TYR A 88 8.90 -2.39 -3.43
N LEU A 89 7.77 -3.02 -3.79
CA LEU A 89 7.55 -3.68 -5.08
C LEU A 89 6.97 -2.67 -6.06
N HIS A 90 7.71 -2.34 -7.13
CA HIS A 90 7.21 -1.43 -8.16
C HIS A 90 7.30 -2.01 -9.57
N GLY A 91 6.41 -1.56 -10.46
CA GLY A 91 6.41 -1.96 -11.85
C GLY A 91 5.06 -1.72 -12.51
N PRO A 92 4.93 -1.84 -13.84
CA PRO A 92 3.68 -1.63 -14.56
C PRO A 92 2.51 -2.48 -14.06
N VAL A 93 1.30 -2.14 -14.46
CA VAL A 93 0.12 -3.00 -14.22
C VAL A 93 0.32 -4.37 -14.88
N GLY A 94 -0.25 -5.43 -14.29
CA GLY A 94 -0.16 -6.79 -14.84
C GLY A 94 1.16 -7.55 -14.57
N THR A 95 2.07 -7.00 -13.75
CA THR A 95 3.37 -7.61 -13.44
C THR A 95 3.40 -8.52 -12.20
N GLY A 96 2.24 -8.95 -11.68
CA GLY A 96 2.18 -9.90 -10.58
C GLY A 96 2.52 -9.36 -9.17
N LYS A 97 2.68 -8.04 -8.99
CA LYS A 97 2.95 -7.42 -7.67
C LYS A 97 1.94 -7.86 -6.59
N THR A 98 0.65 -7.81 -6.92
CA THR A 98 -0.44 -8.17 -5.99
C THR A 98 -0.41 -9.67 -5.65
N MET A 99 -0.05 -10.53 -6.60
CA MET A 99 0.13 -11.96 -6.32
C MET A 99 1.27 -12.20 -5.32
N LEU A 100 2.42 -11.56 -5.52
CA LEU A 100 3.55 -11.67 -4.58
C LEU A 100 3.20 -11.13 -3.19
N MET A 101 2.43 -10.03 -3.14
CA MET A 101 1.89 -9.50 -1.89
C MET A 101 0.92 -10.49 -1.21
N ASN A 102 0.04 -11.17 -1.96
CA ASN A 102 -0.88 -12.17 -1.41
C ASN A 102 -0.09 -13.30 -0.73
N LEU A 103 0.89 -13.87 -1.45
CA LEU A 103 1.73 -14.96 -0.92
C LEU A 103 2.49 -14.53 0.34
N PHE A 104 3.02 -13.30 0.36
CA PHE A 104 3.67 -12.75 1.56
C PHE A 104 2.72 -12.65 2.75
N TYR A 105 1.53 -12.10 2.49
CA TYR A 105 0.53 -11.82 3.50
C TYR A 105 0.03 -13.13 4.13
N GLU A 106 -0.26 -14.13 3.30
CA GLU A 106 -0.65 -15.48 3.74
C GLU A 106 0.45 -16.13 4.57
N ALA A 107 1.69 -16.20 4.05
CA ALA A 107 2.81 -16.78 4.77
C ALA A 107 3.10 -16.08 6.11
N SER A 108 2.96 -14.76 6.17
CA SER A 108 3.15 -13.99 7.41
C SER A 108 2.09 -14.33 8.45
N ARG A 109 0.84 -14.52 8.03
CA ARG A 109 -0.28 -14.93 8.90
C ARG A 109 -0.13 -16.36 9.40
N GLU A 110 0.23 -17.29 8.52
CA GLU A 110 0.49 -18.69 8.89
C GLU A 110 1.61 -18.81 9.91
N ALA A 111 2.62 -17.94 9.80
CA ALA A 111 3.71 -17.88 10.76
C ALA A 111 3.36 -17.12 12.06
N GLY A 112 2.09 -16.70 12.21
CA GLY A 112 1.53 -16.09 13.41
C GLY A 112 1.91 -14.62 13.60
N CYS A 113 2.27 -13.88 12.56
CA CYS A 113 2.50 -12.44 12.66
C CYS A 113 1.16 -11.68 12.76
N ARG A 114 1.14 -10.57 13.50
CA ARG A 114 0.00 -9.65 13.50
C ARG A 114 0.08 -8.79 12.24
N THR A 115 -0.61 -9.22 11.20
CA THR A 115 -0.49 -8.64 9.86
C THR A 115 -1.72 -7.84 9.49
N LEU A 116 -1.52 -6.58 9.10
CA LEU A 116 -2.55 -5.69 8.57
C LEU A 116 -2.31 -5.46 7.08
N ARG A 117 -3.34 -5.66 6.25
CA ARG A 117 -3.32 -5.29 4.83
C ARG A 117 -4.42 -4.29 4.53
N ARG A 118 -4.08 -3.21 3.82
CA ARG A 118 -5.00 -2.14 3.43
C ARG A 118 -4.60 -1.54 2.09
N HIS A 119 -5.59 -1.07 1.33
CA HIS A 119 -5.33 -0.12 0.25
C HIS A 119 -4.81 1.18 0.86
N PHE A 120 -3.80 1.79 0.23
CA PHE A 120 -3.12 2.96 0.80
C PHE A 120 -4.08 4.14 1.06
N TYR A 121 -4.98 4.44 0.12
CA TYR A 121 -5.94 5.53 0.27
C TYR A 121 -6.87 5.35 1.49
N GLU A 122 -7.44 4.15 1.67
CA GLU A 122 -8.31 3.85 2.82
C GLU A 122 -7.56 3.98 4.15
N PHE A 123 -6.30 3.53 4.16
CA PHE A 123 -5.45 3.65 5.34
C PHE A 123 -5.20 5.11 5.68
N MET A 124 -4.82 5.94 4.71
CA MET A 124 -4.56 7.37 4.95
C MET A 124 -5.80 8.09 5.46
N MET A 125 -6.98 7.82 4.89
CA MET A 125 -8.24 8.36 5.39
C MET A 125 -8.51 7.97 6.86
N GLY A 126 -8.28 6.71 7.22
CA GLY A 126 -8.42 6.24 8.59
C GLY A 126 -7.43 6.91 9.55
N LEU A 127 -6.17 7.00 9.12
CA LEU A 127 -5.09 7.60 9.89
C LEU A 127 -5.33 9.09 10.14
N HIS A 128 -5.73 9.86 9.13
CA HIS A 128 -6.06 11.28 9.31
C HIS A 128 -7.21 11.48 10.30
N ARG A 129 -8.27 10.66 10.24
CA ARG A 129 -9.35 10.70 11.24
C ARG A 129 -8.85 10.46 12.66
N GLN A 130 -7.95 9.50 12.84
CA GLN A 130 -7.34 9.22 14.14
C GLN A 130 -6.45 10.38 14.61
N ILE A 131 -5.61 10.93 13.73
CA ILE A 131 -4.76 12.09 14.01
C ILE A 131 -5.60 13.29 14.47
N HIS A 132 -6.73 13.56 13.81
CA HIS A 132 -7.62 14.67 14.18
C HIS A 132 -8.26 14.53 15.57
N GLN A 133 -8.34 13.31 16.11
CA GLN A 133 -8.89 13.07 17.44
C GLN A 133 -7.84 13.18 18.55
N ILE A 134 -6.55 13.20 18.21
CA ILE A 134 -5.45 13.27 19.16
C ILE A 134 -5.14 14.73 19.46
N GLN A 135 -5.17 15.11 20.75
CA GLN A 135 -4.90 16.49 21.22
C GLN A 135 -3.43 16.73 21.61
N GLU A 136 -2.60 15.71 21.55
CA GLU A 136 -1.17 15.78 21.90
C GLU A 136 -0.35 16.52 20.83
N GLU A 137 0.82 17.04 21.20
CA GLU A 137 1.68 17.84 20.30
C GLU A 137 2.17 17.08 19.06
N ARG A 138 2.24 15.74 19.14
CA ARG A 138 2.79 14.85 18.11
C ARG A 138 1.78 13.79 17.68
N PRO A 139 0.65 14.19 17.07
CA PRO A 139 -0.48 13.29 16.86
C PRO A 139 -0.18 12.19 15.82
N VAL A 140 0.73 12.45 14.87
CA VAL A 140 1.16 11.44 13.89
C VAL A 140 1.93 10.33 14.58
N GLU A 141 2.86 10.70 15.45
CA GLU A 141 3.72 9.77 16.19
C GLU A 141 2.92 8.96 17.20
N VAL A 142 1.93 9.57 17.86
CA VAL A 142 0.99 8.87 18.76
C VAL A 142 0.17 7.84 17.98
N ALA A 143 -0.44 8.23 16.86
CA ALA A 143 -1.20 7.31 16.02
C ALA A 143 -0.32 6.16 15.47
N ALA A 144 0.91 6.48 15.05
CA ALA A 144 1.86 5.49 14.54
C ALA A 144 2.33 4.51 15.61
N ASN A 145 2.54 4.95 16.85
CA ASN A 145 2.88 4.06 17.97
C ASN A 145 1.71 3.12 18.30
N ALA A 146 0.49 3.65 18.40
CA ALA A 146 -0.69 2.83 18.64
C ALA A 146 -0.86 1.76 17.54
N LEU A 147 -0.68 2.14 16.27
CA LEU A 147 -0.69 1.20 15.16
C LEU A 147 0.41 0.13 15.30
N ALA A 148 1.64 0.54 15.62
CA ALA A 148 2.79 -0.35 15.79
C ALA A 148 2.67 -1.27 17.02
N ASP A 149 1.87 -0.89 18.02
CA ASP A 149 1.59 -1.76 19.16
C ASP A 149 0.79 -2.99 18.76
N ASP A 150 -0.10 -2.85 17.77
CA ASP A 150 -1.03 -3.88 17.31
C ASP A 150 -0.50 -4.75 16.17
N ILE A 151 0.45 -4.25 15.37
CA ILE A 151 0.89 -4.94 14.16
C ILE A 151 2.40 -5.22 14.16
N ASP A 152 2.77 -6.35 13.57
CA ASP A 152 4.16 -6.71 13.26
C ASP A 152 4.49 -6.47 11.78
N VAL A 153 3.48 -6.59 10.91
CA VAL A 153 3.60 -6.49 9.45
C VAL A 153 2.47 -5.63 8.88
N LEU A 154 2.82 -4.65 8.05
CA LEU A 154 1.91 -3.75 7.35
C LEU A 154 2.06 -3.91 5.83
N CYS A 155 0.99 -4.30 5.16
CA CYS A 155 0.93 -4.51 3.73
C CYS A 155 0.08 -3.42 3.07
N PHE A 156 0.71 -2.56 2.27
CA PHE A 156 0.03 -1.57 1.46
C PHE A 156 -0.17 -2.08 0.04
N ASP A 157 -1.43 -2.21 -0.35
CA ASP A 157 -1.78 -2.34 -1.76
C ASP A 157 -1.93 -0.96 -2.41
N GLU A 158 -1.54 -0.88 -3.68
CA GLU A 158 -1.69 0.31 -4.52
C GLU A 158 -1.14 1.59 -3.87
N PHE A 159 0.08 1.53 -3.34
CA PHE A 159 0.73 2.68 -2.72
C PHE A 159 0.94 3.82 -3.72
N GLN A 160 0.21 4.91 -3.52
CA GLN A 160 0.25 6.10 -4.37
C GLN A 160 0.04 7.35 -3.52
N VAL A 161 0.92 8.34 -3.69
CA VAL A 161 0.82 9.63 -3.01
C VAL A 161 0.32 10.66 -4.00
N ALA A 162 -0.90 11.15 -3.77
CA ALA A 162 -1.56 12.13 -4.64
C ALA A 162 -1.80 13.48 -3.94
N ASP A 163 -1.87 13.50 -2.62
CA ASP A 163 -2.21 14.69 -1.84
C ASP A 163 -1.05 15.20 -0.96
N ILE A 164 -1.03 16.50 -0.71
CA ILE A 164 -0.01 17.18 0.11
C ILE A 164 -0.09 16.80 1.60
N GLN A 165 -1.29 16.57 2.13
CA GLN A 165 -1.50 16.18 3.53
C GLN A 165 -0.87 14.82 3.79
N ASP A 166 -1.05 13.88 2.86
CA ASP A 166 -0.42 12.57 2.90
C ASP A 166 1.10 12.69 2.83
N ALA A 167 1.60 13.44 1.85
CA ALA A 167 3.03 13.69 1.69
C ALA A 167 3.68 14.27 2.96
N ALA A 168 2.96 15.15 3.68
CA ALA A 168 3.46 15.83 4.87
C ALA A 168 3.53 14.93 6.13
N ILE A 169 2.75 13.86 6.22
CA ILE A 169 2.76 12.96 7.39
C ILE A 169 3.56 11.68 7.16
N LEU A 170 3.72 11.25 5.90
CA LEU A 170 4.42 10.01 5.54
C LEU A 170 5.82 9.85 6.16
N PRO A 171 6.71 10.86 6.14
CA PRO A 171 8.04 10.71 6.75
C PRO A 171 7.96 10.33 8.24
N ARG A 172 7.14 11.06 9.01
CA ARG A 172 7.01 10.84 10.47
C ARG A 172 6.34 9.51 10.79
N LEU A 173 5.28 9.16 10.06
CA LEU A 173 4.60 7.88 10.20
C LEU A 173 5.58 6.71 10.00
N PHE A 174 6.29 6.70 8.88
CA PHE A 174 7.17 5.58 8.53
C PHE A 174 8.42 5.53 9.39
N GLU A 175 8.95 6.67 9.82
CA GLU A 175 10.04 6.73 10.78
C GLU A 175 9.67 5.98 12.07
N VAL A 176 8.49 6.25 12.64
CA VAL A 176 8.02 5.54 13.84
C VAL A 176 7.81 4.06 13.55
N LEU A 177 7.11 3.70 12.46
CA LEU A 177 6.87 2.28 12.13
C LEU A 177 8.18 1.50 12.00
N PHE A 178 9.17 2.05 11.30
CA PHE A 178 10.47 1.41 11.14
C PHE A 178 11.22 1.34 12.47
N LEU A 179 11.30 2.42 13.25
CA LEU A 179 11.93 2.41 14.57
C LEU A 179 11.30 1.41 15.54
N ARG A 180 9.99 1.18 15.42
CA ARG A 180 9.23 0.19 16.18
C ARG A 180 9.40 -1.24 15.66
N GLY A 181 10.13 -1.43 14.57
CA GLY A 181 10.43 -2.74 13.99
C GLY A 181 9.29 -3.31 13.14
N VAL A 182 8.29 -2.50 12.77
CA VAL A 182 7.21 -2.92 11.88
C VAL A 182 7.78 -3.16 10.50
N THR A 183 7.51 -4.33 9.94
CA THR A 183 7.82 -4.61 8.54
C THR A 183 6.76 -4.00 7.66
N VAL A 184 7.17 -3.20 6.66
CA VAL A 184 6.25 -2.67 5.67
C VAL A 184 6.50 -3.32 4.31
N VAL A 185 5.45 -3.78 3.64
CA VAL A 185 5.49 -4.26 2.25
C VAL A 185 4.54 -3.42 1.44
N MET A 186 4.96 -2.99 0.25
CA MET A 186 4.23 -2.02 -0.56
C MET A 186 4.21 -2.49 -2.01
N THR A 187 3.05 -2.47 -2.65
CA THR A 187 2.92 -2.64 -4.11
C THR A 187 2.56 -1.30 -4.75
N THR A 188 3.20 -0.96 -5.87
CA THR A 188 2.94 0.31 -6.56
C THR A 188 3.31 0.24 -8.04
N ASN A 189 2.78 1.16 -8.83
CA ASN A 189 3.19 1.34 -10.22
C ASN A 189 4.33 2.36 -10.37
N THR A 190 4.69 3.06 -9.30
CA THR A 190 5.58 4.22 -9.35
C THR A 190 6.87 3.93 -8.58
N ALA A 191 8.03 4.08 -9.24
CA ALA A 191 9.32 3.99 -8.55
C ALA A 191 9.43 5.06 -7.44
N PRO A 192 10.16 4.81 -6.33
CA PRO A 192 10.23 5.75 -5.21
C PRO A 192 10.61 7.19 -5.62
N GLN A 193 11.50 7.32 -6.59
CA GLN A 193 12.02 8.59 -7.10
C GLN A 193 10.98 9.39 -7.88
N LEU A 194 9.94 8.72 -8.38
CA LEU A 194 8.83 9.29 -9.14
C LEU A 194 7.57 9.50 -8.28
N LEU A 195 7.61 9.14 -7.00
CA LEU A 195 6.48 9.40 -6.09
C LEU A 195 6.16 10.88 -6.01
N TYR A 196 4.85 11.18 -6.04
CA TYR A 196 4.29 12.53 -5.93
C TYR A 196 4.90 13.51 -6.96
N THR A 197 5.21 13.05 -8.17
CA THR A 197 5.74 13.89 -9.25
C THR A 197 4.74 14.99 -9.59
N GLY A 198 5.22 16.24 -9.70
CA GLY A 198 4.36 17.41 -9.94
C GLY A 198 3.57 17.89 -8.70
N GLY A 199 3.68 17.20 -7.57
CA GLY A 199 2.98 17.55 -6.35
C GLY A 199 3.48 18.86 -5.71
N LEU A 200 2.58 19.57 -5.05
CA LEU A 200 2.87 20.82 -4.34
C LEU A 200 3.94 20.58 -3.27
N ASN A 201 4.98 21.43 -3.21
CA ASN A 201 6.08 21.33 -2.24
C ASN A 201 6.73 19.93 -2.14
N ARG A 202 6.71 19.14 -3.21
CA ARG A 202 7.33 17.81 -3.27
C ARG A 202 8.77 17.82 -2.74
N HIS A 203 9.54 18.85 -3.09
CA HIS A 203 10.94 19.01 -2.68
C HIS A 203 11.13 19.17 -1.15
N VAL A 204 10.09 19.54 -0.42
CA VAL A 204 10.10 19.63 1.05
C VAL A 204 9.71 18.29 1.68
N HIS A 205 8.60 17.71 1.24
CA HIS A 205 7.97 16.60 1.96
C HIS A 205 8.50 15.22 1.56
N LEU A 206 8.85 14.99 0.28
CA LEU A 206 9.21 13.66 -0.20
C LEU A 206 10.65 13.23 0.04
N PRO A 207 11.68 14.10 0.05
CA PRO A 207 13.06 13.63 0.19
C PRO A 207 13.31 12.83 1.47
N ALA A 208 12.73 13.26 2.60
CA ALA A 208 12.84 12.52 3.86
C ALA A 208 12.20 11.13 3.76
N PHE A 209 11.03 11.03 3.15
CA PHE A 209 10.35 9.75 2.95
C PHE A 209 11.13 8.81 2.00
N ILE A 210 11.63 9.33 0.87
CA ILE A 210 12.43 8.54 -0.09
C ILE A 210 13.70 8.00 0.60
N ARG A 211 14.32 8.78 1.49
CA ARG A 211 15.46 8.32 2.29
C ARG A 211 15.09 7.18 3.22
N LEU A 212 13.99 7.30 3.95
CA LEU A 212 13.49 6.22 4.82
C LEU A 212 13.23 4.94 4.02
N LEU A 213 12.64 5.05 2.82
CA LEU A 213 12.47 3.90 1.93
C LEU A 213 13.82 3.30 1.51
N ALA A 214 14.83 4.11 1.17
CA ALA A 214 16.15 3.60 0.79
C ALA A 214 16.90 2.91 1.96
N GLU A 215 16.70 3.41 3.19
CA GLU A 215 17.34 2.89 4.41
C GLU A 215 16.68 1.60 4.90
N HIS A 216 15.34 1.51 4.85
CA HIS A 216 14.58 0.43 5.46
C HIS A 216 13.94 -0.55 4.47
N CYS A 217 13.79 -0.19 3.19
CA CYS A 217 13.18 -1.05 2.18
C CYS A 217 14.19 -1.62 1.20
N THR A 218 13.98 -2.87 0.82
CA THR A 218 14.50 -3.41 -0.43
C THR A 218 13.56 -3.01 -1.56
N VAL A 219 14.06 -2.20 -2.49
CA VAL A 219 13.30 -1.75 -3.66
C VAL A 219 13.48 -2.77 -4.79
N LEU A 220 12.38 -3.37 -5.24
CA LEU A 220 12.38 -4.39 -6.31
C LEU A 220 11.50 -3.90 -7.46
N GLY A 221 12.08 -3.85 -8.66
CA GLY A 221 11.37 -3.58 -9.90
C GLY A 221 10.91 -4.88 -10.57
N LEU A 222 9.66 -4.93 -11.00
CA LEU A 222 9.09 -6.04 -11.79
C LEU A 222 8.69 -5.59 -13.19
N GLY A 223 9.05 -6.39 -14.19
CA GLY A 223 8.52 -6.24 -15.55
C GLY A 223 9.30 -5.25 -16.42
N ALA A 224 10.62 -5.14 -16.23
CA ALA A 224 11.50 -4.32 -17.08
C ALA A 224 11.54 -4.80 -18.55
N LYS A 225 11.04 -6.02 -18.83
CA LYS A 225 10.81 -6.60 -20.17
C LYS A 225 9.45 -7.30 -20.15
N SER A 226 8.34 -6.57 -20.31
CA SER A 226 7.01 -7.11 -19.99
C SER A 226 6.54 -8.22 -20.96
N VAL A 227 6.30 -9.40 -20.40
CA VAL A 227 5.17 -10.23 -20.78
C VAL A 227 4.05 -9.83 -19.83
N ASP A 228 2.95 -9.31 -20.38
CA ASP A 228 1.75 -9.02 -19.60
C ASP A 228 1.09 -10.34 -19.18
N TYR A 229 1.10 -10.65 -17.89
CA TYR A 229 0.57 -11.92 -17.38
C TYR A 229 -0.96 -11.96 -17.36
N ARG A 230 -1.65 -10.81 -17.44
CA ARG A 230 -3.11 -10.81 -17.65
C ARG A 230 -3.45 -11.52 -18.94
N ARG A 231 -2.71 -11.26 -20.02
CA ARG A 231 -2.95 -11.89 -21.33
C ARG A 231 -2.79 -13.41 -21.30
N LYS A 232 -1.96 -13.97 -20.43
CA LYS A 232 -1.81 -15.43 -20.28
C LYS A 232 -2.93 -16.05 -19.44
N ALA A 233 -3.36 -15.36 -18.38
CA ALA A 233 -4.52 -15.78 -17.58
C ALA A 233 -5.82 -15.62 -18.37
N GLU A 234 -6.01 -14.50 -19.08
CA GLU A 234 -7.13 -14.23 -19.98
C GLU A 234 -7.18 -15.23 -21.14
N ALA A 235 -6.05 -15.58 -21.78
CA ALA A 235 -6.05 -16.60 -22.83
C ALA A 235 -6.48 -17.98 -22.31
N ALA A 236 -6.15 -18.32 -21.06
CA ALA A 236 -6.57 -19.56 -20.42
C ALA A 236 -8.04 -19.49 -19.95
N GLU A 237 -8.49 -18.35 -19.42
CA GLU A 237 -9.87 -18.14 -18.96
C GLU A 237 -10.86 -18.02 -20.12
N LEU A 238 -10.49 -17.34 -21.21
CA LEU A 238 -11.27 -17.25 -22.44
C LEU A 238 -11.44 -18.62 -23.10
N ALA A 239 -10.43 -19.49 -23.01
CA ALA A 239 -10.53 -20.87 -23.46
C ALA A 239 -11.44 -21.74 -22.56
N SER A 240 -11.68 -21.33 -21.32
CA SER A 240 -12.54 -22.02 -20.34
C SER A 240 -13.96 -21.44 -20.21
N GLY A 241 -14.24 -20.31 -20.88
CA GLY A 241 -15.55 -19.63 -20.84
C GLY A 241 -15.87 -18.89 -19.53
N ALA A 242 -14.89 -18.70 -18.64
CA ALA A 242 -15.10 -18.17 -17.29
C ALA A 242 -14.64 -16.71 -17.10
N ALA A 243 -14.15 -16.05 -18.14
CA ALA A 243 -13.56 -14.71 -18.05
C ALA A 243 -14.57 -13.66 -17.59
N ARG A 244 -14.30 -13.04 -16.44
CA ARG A 244 -15.10 -11.92 -15.88
C ARG A 244 -14.69 -10.55 -16.40
N ASP A 245 -13.46 -10.44 -16.90
CA ASP A 245 -12.89 -9.20 -17.44
C ASP A 245 -12.46 -9.42 -18.89
N ALA A 246 -12.87 -8.53 -19.80
CA ALA A 246 -12.52 -8.58 -21.22
C ALA A 246 -12.08 -7.20 -21.73
N PHE A 247 -10.92 -7.13 -22.38
CA PHE A 247 -10.42 -5.92 -23.03
C PHE A 247 -10.62 -6.00 -24.54
N LEU A 248 -11.50 -5.14 -25.08
CA LEU A 248 -11.79 -5.07 -26.51
C LEU A 248 -10.98 -3.92 -27.12
N VAL A 249 -9.97 -4.25 -27.93
CA VAL A 249 -8.97 -3.29 -28.45
C VAL A 249 -8.89 -3.37 -29.97
N GLY A 250 -8.68 -2.23 -30.62
CA GLY A 250 -8.54 -2.10 -32.08
C GLY A 250 -9.80 -1.54 -32.75
N ASP A 251 -9.76 -1.42 -34.08
CA ASP A 251 -10.79 -0.71 -34.86
C ASP A 251 -12.20 -1.31 -34.71
N LYS A 252 -12.30 -2.58 -34.33
CA LYS A 252 -13.57 -3.30 -34.09
C LYS A 252 -13.97 -3.40 -32.62
N GLY A 253 -13.20 -2.83 -31.69
CA GLY A 253 -13.42 -2.98 -30.26
C GLY A 253 -14.79 -2.46 -29.81
N LEU A 254 -15.25 -1.35 -30.37
CA LEU A 254 -16.58 -0.78 -30.11
C LEU A 254 -17.72 -1.67 -30.62
N GLU A 255 -17.57 -2.26 -31.81
CA GLU A 255 -18.56 -3.17 -32.37
C GLU A 255 -18.67 -4.46 -31.54
N GLN A 256 -17.53 -5.01 -31.14
CA GLN A 256 -17.44 -6.17 -30.26
C GLN A 256 -18.08 -5.88 -28.89
N PHE A 257 -17.84 -4.68 -28.35
CA PHE A 257 -18.44 -4.24 -27.10
C PHE A 257 -19.95 -4.16 -27.22
N ALA A 258 -20.45 -3.53 -28.30
CA ALA A 258 -21.88 -3.40 -28.55
C ALA A 258 -22.57 -4.76 -28.76
N ALA A 259 -21.89 -5.73 -29.35
CA ALA A 259 -22.39 -7.10 -29.48
C ALA A 259 -22.47 -7.80 -28.12
N ARG A 260 -21.40 -7.73 -27.32
CA ARG A 260 -21.35 -8.35 -25.99
C ARG A 260 -22.32 -7.70 -25.00
N TRP A 261 -22.49 -6.38 -25.07
CA TRP A 261 -23.48 -5.65 -24.28
C TRP A 261 -24.91 -6.13 -24.58
N ARG A 262 -25.26 -6.32 -25.86
CA ARG A 262 -26.59 -6.85 -26.25
C ARG A 262 -26.83 -8.26 -25.73
N GLU A 263 -25.86 -9.16 -25.90
CA GLU A 263 -25.94 -10.53 -25.38
C GLU A 263 -26.17 -10.53 -23.86
N MET A 264 -25.43 -9.71 -23.12
CA MET A 264 -25.61 -9.57 -21.69
C MET A 264 -26.97 -8.99 -21.30
N LEU A 265 -27.50 -8.01 -22.06
CA LEU A 265 -28.85 -7.49 -21.83
C LEU A 265 -29.92 -8.56 -22.06
N GLU A 266 -29.76 -9.43 -23.06
CA GLU A 266 -30.64 -10.56 -23.32
C GLU A 266 -30.61 -11.58 -22.17
N GLU A 267 -29.43 -11.86 -21.60
CA GLU A 267 -29.27 -12.73 -20.43
C GLU A 267 -29.92 -12.13 -19.17
N VAL A 268 -29.76 -10.82 -18.94
CA VAL A 268 -30.31 -10.12 -17.76
C VAL A 268 -31.83 -9.95 -17.86
N GLY A 269 -32.38 -9.77 -19.07
CA GLY A 269 -33.82 -9.68 -19.32
C GLY A 269 -34.50 -8.43 -18.75
N LEU A 270 -33.74 -7.39 -18.38
CA LEU A 270 -34.24 -6.12 -17.84
C LEU A 270 -34.02 -4.98 -18.84
N PRO A 271 -34.93 -3.99 -18.91
CA PRO A 271 -34.76 -2.85 -19.80
C PRO A 271 -33.59 -1.96 -19.34
N GLU A 272 -32.92 -1.34 -20.31
CA GLU A 272 -31.91 -0.33 -20.06
C GLU A 272 -32.55 0.92 -19.45
N ALA A 273 -31.97 1.41 -18.36
CA ALA A 273 -32.39 2.62 -17.67
C ALA A 273 -31.19 3.45 -17.22
N GLU A 274 -31.40 4.76 -17.11
CA GLU A 274 -30.44 5.63 -16.43
C GLU A 274 -30.56 5.45 -14.92
N VAL A 275 -29.42 5.28 -14.24
CA VAL A 275 -29.35 5.07 -12.79
C VAL A 275 -28.40 6.06 -12.17
N VAL A 276 -28.83 6.73 -11.10
CA VAL A 276 -27.96 7.61 -10.30
C VAL A 276 -27.51 6.88 -9.05
N LEU A 277 -26.22 6.55 -8.96
CA LEU A 277 -25.62 5.96 -7.77
C LEU A 277 -25.21 7.05 -6.77
N LYS A 278 -25.65 6.89 -5.52
CA LYS A 278 -25.19 7.72 -4.40
C LYS A 278 -23.87 7.16 -3.85
N LEU A 279 -22.81 7.94 -3.96
CA LEU A 279 -21.48 7.62 -3.50
C LEU A 279 -21.20 8.25 -2.12
N PRO A 280 -20.19 7.76 -1.37
CA PRO A 280 -19.76 8.37 -0.12
C PRO A 280 -19.43 9.86 -0.25
N MET A 281 -19.62 10.60 0.84
CA MET A 281 -19.43 12.06 0.91
C MET A 281 -20.41 12.86 0.04
N GLY A 282 -21.63 12.35 -0.18
CA GLY A 282 -22.70 13.08 -0.87
C GLY A 282 -22.56 13.16 -2.39
N ARG A 283 -21.59 12.44 -2.97
CA ARG A 283 -21.36 12.40 -4.41
C ARG A 283 -22.45 11.59 -5.11
N GLN A 284 -22.77 11.96 -6.35
CA GLN A 284 -23.69 11.24 -7.21
C GLN A 284 -23.01 10.92 -8.53
N LEU A 285 -23.19 9.70 -9.03
CA LEU A 285 -22.69 9.26 -10.33
C LEU A 285 -23.90 8.87 -11.19
N SER A 286 -24.13 9.59 -12.29
CA SER A 286 -25.12 9.18 -13.28
C SER A 286 -24.54 8.13 -14.20
N ILE A 287 -25.25 7.02 -14.34
CA ILE A 287 -24.93 5.92 -15.23
C ILE A 287 -25.99 5.93 -16.34
N PRO A 288 -25.64 6.35 -17.57
CA PRO A 288 -26.61 6.48 -18.66
C PRO A 288 -27.27 5.16 -19.05
N LYS A 289 -26.54 4.04 -18.93
CA LYS A 289 -27.00 2.71 -19.35
C LYS A 289 -26.78 1.69 -18.24
N ALA A 290 -27.86 1.28 -17.58
CA ALA A 290 -27.84 0.21 -16.60
C ALA A 290 -29.01 -0.75 -16.79
N ALA A 291 -28.77 -2.04 -16.53
CA ALA A 291 -29.79 -3.08 -16.52
C ALA A 291 -29.43 -4.11 -15.43
N GLY A 292 -30.21 -4.14 -14.35
CA GLY A 292 -29.93 -5.02 -13.20
C GLY A 292 -28.52 -4.79 -12.61
N PRO A 293 -27.66 -5.82 -12.52
CA PRO A 293 -26.29 -5.70 -12.02
C PRO A 293 -25.29 -5.14 -13.06
N ALA A 294 -25.71 -4.91 -14.31
CA ALA A 294 -24.83 -4.46 -15.38
C ALA A 294 -24.96 -2.95 -15.62
N CYS A 295 -23.84 -2.29 -15.89
CA CYS A 295 -23.79 -0.89 -16.33
C CYS A 295 -22.77 -0.68 -17.44
N SER A 296 -23.06 0.28 -18.33
CA SER A 296 -22.16 0.79 -19.36
C SER A 296 -22.02 2.30 -19.19
N ILE A 297 -20.78 2.74 -19.01
CA ILE A 297 -20.40 4.15 -18.84
C ILE A 297 -19.07 4.37 -19.53
N SER A 298 -18.93 5.47 -20.26
CA SER A 298 -17.65 5.84 -20.86
C SER A 298 -16.67 6.34 -19.80
N PHE A 299 -15.37 6.25 -20.10
CA PHE A 299 -14.34 6.83 -19.23
C PHE A 299 -14.54 8.34 -19.03
N GLN A 300 -14.98 9.04 -20.08
CA GLN A 300 -15.26 10.47 -20.02
C GLN A 300 -16.40 10.77 -19.05
N GLU A 301 -17.55 10.09 -19.16
CA GLU A 301 -18.68 10.25 -18.24
C GLU A 301 -18.31 9.89 -16.80
N LEU A 302 -17.47 8.88 -16.61
CA LEU A 302 -16.96 8.48 -15.30
C LEU A 302 -16.05 9.56 -14.67
N CYS A 303 -15.27 10.28 -15.47
CA CYS A 303 -14.28 11.25 -15.00
C CYS A 303 -14.74 12.72 -14.99
N GLU A 304 -15.69 13.08 -15.85
CA GLU A 304 -16.18 14.44 -16.10
C GLU A 304 -17.54 14.76 -15.47
N GLY A 305 -18.26 13.77 -14.94
CA GLY A 305 -19.52 13.99 -14.21
C GLY A 305 -19.32 14.88 -12.98
N HIS A 306 -20.13 15.95 -12.87
CA HIS A 306 -20.20 16.96 -11.80
C HIS A 306 -19.50 16.55 -10.49
N ARG A 307 -18.25 17.00 -10.35
CA ARG A 307 -17.52 16.99 -9.07
C ARG A 307 -18.19 18.05 -8.20
N GLY A 308 -19.26 17.66 -7.51
CA GLY A 308 -19.90 18.52 -6.53
C GLY A 308 -18.83 19.08 -5.60
N GLU A 309 -18.74 20.41 -5.55
CA GLU A 309 -18.14 21.09 -4.41
C GLU A 309 -18.79 20.49 -3.17
N ALA A 310 -17.98 20.14 -2.18
CA ALA A 310 -18.49 19.89 -0.84
C ALA A 310 -19.20 21.17 -0.39
N ARG A 311 -20.53 21.23 -0.58
CA ARG A 311 -21.33 22.22 0.13
C ARG A 311 -21.24 21.86 1.60
N ALA A 312 -20.40 22.61 2.30
CA ALA A 312 -20.47 22.72 3.73
C ALA A 312 -21.87 23.22 4.09
N SER A 313 -22.61 22.38 4.81
CA SER A 313 -23.81 22.74 5.57
C SER A 313 -23.75 21.96 6.87
#